data_AF-A0A938M5V8-F1
#
_entry.id   AF-A0A938M5V8-F1
#
_cell.length_a   1.000
_cell.length_b   1.000
_cell.length_c   1.000
_cell.angle_alpha   90.00
_cell.angle_beta   90.00
_cell.angle_gamma   90.00
#
_symmetry.space_group_name_H-M   'P 1'
#
loop_
_entity.id
_entity.type
_entity.pdbx_description
1 polymer ?
#
loop_
_entity_poly.entity_id
_entity_poly.type
_entity_poly.pdbx_seq_one_letter_code
_entity_poly.pdbx_strand_id
1 'polypeptide(L)'
;MEVHACYVVAQYAGKEGYGGYSNRFSWTGSWPLGRAQVFGPDGHTVADSGHEGGVALGVLPRQKLGGSPRDGGYPTEGMFALITASELPPARARTPDMKRVIKAAAIECDTNMDSLIEKLDSCGKQSCDIACLWEYVWYSSDAEVEKNRERNRGYLGRIAEAAKRNQMNVVIAGELERGFNEAIVFDRQGQEVGRYTKIIQTTAKESKYYQKGDKVGIFDLDFGRIGVKICADVGAHEIDRVAGLHQVDILCLPTQDAGPYSEYIRLREAHRCIDNGYFLLRAAGGGGQTDHRAYIMDPWGMVLGAGQLRTANRPILTTINLDNRPQYYEWPENLRKAKNPVKHGIPVEEQRKAMYGRYNRPVAKGDLRAVLLKQRRPELYRAQKPKAQ
;
A
#
# COMPACT_ATOMS: atom_id res chain seq x y z
N MET A 1 -16.84 -11.48 -1.70
CA MET A 1 -15.85 -12.57 -1.78
C MET A 1 -14.94 -12.41 -0.59
N GLU A 2 -15.14 -13.22 0.46
CA GLU A 2 -14.13 -13.33 1.51
C GLU A 2 -13.05 -14.26 0.97
N VAL A 3 -11.86 -13.70 0.72
CA VAL A 3 -10.69 -14.50 0.33
C VAL A 3 -10.10 -15.05 1.61
N HIS A 4 -10.47 -16.28 1.94
CA HIS A 4 -9.86 -17.02 3.05
C HIS A 4 -8.63 -17.75 2.52
N ALA A 5 -7.49 -17.06 2.46
CA ALA A 5 -6.22 -17.66 2.08
C ALA A 5 -5.49 -18.16 3.32
N CYS A 6 -5.21 -19.46 3.39
CA CYS A 6 -4.28 -20.00 4.37
C CYS A 6 -2.86 -19.89 3.78
N TYR A 7 -1.95 -19.29 4.54
CA TYR A 7 -0.57 -19.10 4.11
C TYR A 7 0.29 -20.23 4.66
N VAL A 8 0.94 -20.98 3.76
CA VAL A 8 1.87 -22.05 4.13
C VAL A 8 3.26 -21.66 3.67
N VAL A 9 4.19 -21.57 4.62
CA VAL A 9 5.61 -21.38 4.33
C VAL A 9 6.30 -22.71 4.55
N ALA A 10 7.09 -23.15 3.57
CA ALA A 10 8.01 -24.26 3.72
C ALA A 10 9.42 -23.75 3.39
N GLN A 11 10.40 -24.08 4.23
CA GLN A 11 11.81 -23.77 4.00
C GLN A 11 12.66 -25.03 3.89
N TYR A 12 13.88 -24.86 3.38
CA TYR A 12 14.85 -25.90 3.14
C TYR A 12 15.13 -26.73 4.40
N ALA A 13 14.90 -28.04 4.33
CA ALA A 13 15.04 -29.00 5.43
C ALA A 13 16.17 -30.03 5.18
N GLY A 14 17.22 -29.66 4.43
CA GLY A 14 18.37 -30.53 4.20
C GLY A 14 19.37 -30.49 5.35
N LYS A 15 20.23 -31.53 5.45
CA LYS A 15 21.32 -31.64 6.45
C LYS A 15 22.35 -30.51 6.39
N GLU A 16 22.44 -29.80 5.26
CA GLU A 16 23.29 -28.64 5.07
C GLU A 16 22.42 -27.39 4.91
N GLY A 17 22.53 -26.40 5.81
CA GLY A 17 21.77 -25.16 5.71
C GLY A 17 22.03 -24.41 4.38
N TYR A 18 21.15 -23.44 4.04
CA TYR A 18 21.32 -22.58 2.87
C TYR A 18 22.75 -22.00 2.83
N GLY A 19 23.57 -22.43 1.87
CA GLY A 19 25.00 -22.09 1.79
C GLY A 19 26.00 -23.18 2.21
N GLY A 20 25.57 -24.44 2.39
CA GLY A 20 26.48 -25.59 2.57
C GLY A 20 26.99 -25.81 4.00
N TYR A 21 26.25 -25.34 5.02
CA TYR A 21 26.63 -25.49 6.43
C TYR A 21 25.94 -26.68 7.07
N SER A 22 26.66 -27.77 7.29
CA SER A 22 26.18 -28.86 8.15
C SER A 22 26.18 -28.44 9.63
N ASN A 23 25.10 -28.77 10.35
CA ASN A 23 24.98 -28.69 11.81
C ASN A 23 25.27 -27.31 12.46
N ARG A 24 24.96 -26.19 11.80
CA ARG A 24 25.02 -24.85 12.42
C ARG A 24 23.73 -24.07 12.25
N PHE A 25 23.41 -23.28 13.28
CA PHE A 25 22.34 -22.29 13.27
C PHE A 25 22.43 -21.43 11.99
N SER A 26 21.32 -21.25 11.29
CA SER A 26 21.26 -20.36 10.12
C SER A 26 21.74 -18.97 10.53
N TRP A 27 22.74 -18.42 9.83
CA TRP A 27 23.28 -17.08 10.09
C TRP A 27 22.30 -15.96 9.70
N THR A 28 21.10 -16.29 9.25
CA THR A 28 19.96 -15.37 9.08
C THR A 28 19.29 -15.05 10.42
N GLY A 29 20.07 -14.82 11.49
CA GLY A 29 19.62 -14.52 12.85
C GLY A 29 18.85 -13.21 13.03
N SER A 30 18.26 -12.68 11.95
CA SER A 30 17.35 -11.53 11.93
C SER A 30 16.03 -11.81 11.21
N TRP A 31 15.75 -13.05 10.80
CA TRP A 31 14.47 -13.40 10.16
C TRP A 31 13.51 -14.03 11.18
N PRO A 32 12.49 -13.29 11.68
CA PRO A 32 11.52 -13.81 12.66
C PRO A 32 10.60 -14.93 12.12
N LEU A 33 10.72 -15.28 10.84
CA LEU A 33 9.83 -16.19 10.10
C LEU A 33 10.52 -17.45 9.56
N GLY A 34 11.67 -17.84 10.10
CA GLY A 34 12.48 -18.98 9.59
C GLY A 34 11.91 -20.39 9.81
N ARG A 35 10.59 -20.58 9.92
CA ARG A 35 9.95 -21.86 10.28
C ARG A 35 8.94 -22.28 9.21
N ALA A 36 8.71 -23.58 9.08
CA ALA A 36 7.52 -24.01 8.34
C ALA A 36 6.31 -23.72 9.22
N GLN A 37 5.36 -22.98 8.69
CA GLN A 37 4.19 -22.52 9.44
C GLN A 37 2.96 -22.54 8.54
N VAL A 38 1.83 -22.89 9.14
CA VAL A 38 0.51 -22.74 8.54
C VAL A 38 -0.17 -21.61 9.28
N PHE A 39 -0.61 -20.58 8.57
CA PHE A 39 -1.41 -19.50 9.14
C PHE A 39 -2.86 -19.61 8.69
N GLY A 40 -3.77 -19.35 9.62
CA GLY A 40 -5.18 -19.16 9.35
C GLY A 40 -5.42 -17.84 8.61
N PRO A 41 -6.61 -17.67 8.01
CA PRO A 41 -7.00 -16.41 7.34
C PRO A 41 -7.02 -15.19 8.26
N ASP A 42 -7.10 -15.41 9.57
CA ASP A 42 -7.04 -14.41 10.64
C ASP A 42 -5.59 -14.06 11.06
N GLY A 43 -4.59 -14.69 10.44
CA GLY A 43 -3.18 -14.48 10.74
C GLY A 43 -2.65 -15.27 11.93
N HIS A 44 -3.47 -16.09 12.58
CA HIS A 44 -3.01 -16.95 13.69
C HIS A 44 -2.27 -18.19 13.17
N THR A 45 -1.22 -18.61 13.87
CA THR A 45 -0.49 -19.84 13.55
C THR A 45 -1.36 -21.07 13.84
N VAL A 46 -1.71 -21.80 12.79
CA VAL A 46 -2.45 -23.08 12.84
C VAL A 46 -1.49 -24.25 13.09
N ALA A 47 -0.27 -24.19 12.56
CA ALA A 47 0.78 -25.18 12.82
C ALA A 47 2.17 -24.54 12.69
N ASP A 48 3.14 -25.06 13.45
CA ASP A 48 4.52 -24.60 13.49
C ASP A 48 5.45 -25.83 13.58
N SER A 49 6.52 -25.85 12.80
CA SER A 49 7.48 -26.96 12.77
C SER A 49 8.43 -27.02 13.97
N GLY A 50 8.38 -26.05 14.88
CA GLY A 50 9.32 -25.90 15.98
C GLY A 50 10.72 -25.44 15.54
N HIS A 51 11.68 -25.45 16.48
CA HIS A 51 13.03 -24.93 16.28
C HIS A 51 14.06 -25.95 15.75
N GLU A 52 13.77 -27.25 15.82
CA GLU A 52 14.73 -28.32 15.48
C GLU A 52 14.57 -28.89 14.05
N GLY A 53 13.82 -28.19 13.19
CA GLY A 53 13.45 -28.68 11.87
C GLY A 53 12.34 -29.73 11.94
N GLY A 54 11.29 -29.55 11.14
CA GLY A 54 10.11 -30.42 11.21
C GLY A 54 9.06 -30.08 10.17
N VAL A 55 7.95 -30.80 10.19
CA VAL A 55 6.79 -30.56 9.33
C VAL A 55 5.72 -29.83 10.15
N ALA A 56 5.30 -28.65 9.70
CA ALA A 56 4.10 -28.00 10.22
C ALA A 56 2.88 -28.58 9.53
N LEU A 57 2.11 -29.40 10.26
CA LEU A 57 0.87 -29.98 9.75
C LEU A 57 -0.33 -29.31 10.40
N GLY A 58 -1.05 -28.51 9.63
CA GLY A 58 -2.30 -27.87 10.06
C GLY A 58 -3.52 -28.52 9.42
N VAL A 59 -4.60 -28.71 10.20
CA VAL A 59 -5.90 -29.13 9.66
C VAL A 59 -6.69 -27.89 9.28
N LEU A 60 -6.94 -27.74 7.98
CA LEU A 60 -7.71 -26.61 7.44
C LEU A 60 -9.15 -27.06 7.14
N PRO A 61 -10.18 -26.45 7.75
CA PRO A 61 -11.56 -26.79 7.44
C PRO A 61 -11.84 -26.47 5.96
N ARG A 62 -12.23 -27.48 5.18
CA ARG A 62 -12.52 -27.33 3.73
C ARG A 62 -13.48 -26.17 3.42
N GLN A 63 -14.45 -25.93 4.30
CA GLN A 63 -15.43 -24.85 4.16
C GLN A 63 -14.80 -23.44 4.27
N LYS A 64 -13.62 -23.33 4.90
CA LYS A 64 -12.86 -22.09 5.03
C LYS A 64 -11.86 -21.86 3.90
N LEU A 65 -11.69 -22.80 2.96
CA LEU A 65 -10.89 -22.60 1.76
C LEU A 65 -11.82 -22.08 0.67
N GLY A 66 -12.01 -20.76 0.60
CA GLY A 66 -12.89 -20.14 -0.38
C GLY A 66 -12.40 -20.35 -1.82
N GLY A 67 -13.31 -20.62 -2.75
CA GLY A 67 -13.05 -20.68 -4.19
C GLY A 67 -13.16 -22.09 -4.80
N SER A 68 -13.72 -22.18 -6.01
CA SER A 68 -13.66 -23.41 -6.81
C SER A 68 -12.24 -23.58 -7.35
N PRO A 69 -11.53 -24.70 -7.10
CA PRO A 69 -10.15 -24.93 -7.54
C PRO A 69 -9.95 -25.03 -9.06
N ARG A 70 -11.03 -25.05 -9.85
CA ARG A 70 -10.95 -25.47 -11.25
C ARG A 70 -10.44 -24.42 -12.22
N ASP A 71 -10.48 -23.14 -11.86
CA ASP A 71 -10.19 -22.05 -12.81
C ASP A 71 -9.00 -21.18 -12.41
N GLY A 72 -8.05 -21.73 -11.64
CA GLY A 72 -6.90 -21.01 -11.10
C GLY A 72 -6.31 -19.97 -12.06
N GLY A 73 -6.22 -18.74 -11.58
CA GLY A 73 -5.70 -17.58 -12.31
C GLY A 73 -6.59 -16.35 -12.17
N TYR A 74 -5.97 -15.17 -12.14
CA TYR A 74 -6.72 -13.93 -12.29
C TYR A 74 -7.11 -13.78 -13.77
N PRO A 75 -8.27 -13.17 -14.06
CA PRO A 75 -8.60 -12.78 -15.43
C PRO A 75 -7.42 -12.01 -16.05
N THR A 76 -7.03 -12.39 -17.27
CA THR A 76 -6.06 -11.63 -18.08
C THR A 76 -6.69 -10.40 -18.74
N GLU A 77 -7.99 -10.22 -18.54
CA GLU A 77 -8.80 -9.11 -19.03
C GLU A 77 -9.59 -8.50 -17.87
N GLY A 78 -9.85 -7.19 -17.92
CA GLY A 78 -10.59 -6.47 -16.88
C GLY A 78 -9.73 -5.84 -15.77
N MET A 79 -10.38 -5.49 -14.67
CA MET A 79 -9.88 -4.56 -13.63
C MET A 79 -8.51 -4.89 -13.04
N PHE A 80 -8.16 -6.18 -12.93
CA PHE A 80 -6.88 -6.64 -12.35
C PHE A 80 -5.96 -7.32 -13.38
N ALA A 81 -6.23 -7.16 -14.68
CA ALA A 81 -5.48 -7.77 -15.77
C ALA A 81 -3.97 -7.50 -15.69
N LEU A 82 -3.57 -6.35 -15.13
CA LEU A 82 -2.16 -6.00 -15.00
C LEU A 82 -1.37 -6.98 -14.13
N ILE A 83 -2.03 -7.67 -13.18
CA ILE A 83 -1.39 -8.68 -12.32
C ILE A 83 -0.82 -9.84 -13.14
N THR A 84 -1.48 -10.20 -14.25
CA THR A 84 -1.13 -11.33 -15.13
C THR A 84 -0.49 -10.92 -16.45
N ALA A 85 -0.33 -9.60 -16.67
CA ALA A 85 0.29 -9.04 -17.86
C ALA A 85 1.77 -9.46 -17.99
N SER A 86 2.18 -9.81 -19.21
CA SER A 86 3.58 -10.12 -19.55
C SER A 86 4.48 -8.89 -19.43
N GLU A 87 3.94 -7.73 -19.78
CA GLU A 87 4.64 -6.46 -19.82
C GLU A 87 4.02 -5.48 -18.83
N LEU A 88 4.86 -4.62 -18.28
CA LEU A 88 4.44 -3.57 -17.37
C LEU A 88 4.28 -2.24 -18.10
N PRO A 89 3.36 -1.38 -17.66
CA PRO A 89 3.33 0.01 -18.11
C PRO A 89 4.70 0.64 -17.85
N PRO A 90 5.23 1.43 -18.79
CA PRO A 90 6.50 2.08 -18.59
C PRO A 90 6.45 2.97 -17.35
N ALA A 91 7.60 3.11 -16.69
CA ALA A 91 7.76 4.10 -15.65
C ALA A 91 7.43 5.48 -16.24
N ARG A 92 6.84 6.36 -15.44
CA ARG A 92 6.64 7.73 -15.87
C ARG A 92 8.00 8.36 -16.18
N ALA A 93 8.12 8.95 -17.36
CA ALA A 93 9.31 9.67 -17.77
C ALA A 93 9.59 10.82 -16.79
N ARG A 94 10.85 10.93 -16.34
CA ARG A 94 11.30 12.04 -15.51
C ARG A 94 11.69 13.20 -16.41
N THR A 95 11.25 14.40 -16.06
CA THR A 95 11.79 15.64 -16.63
C THR A 95 12.83 16.21 -15.65
N PRO A 96 13.85 16.95 -16.13
CA PRO A 96 14.89 17.52 -15.25
C PRO A 96 14.34 18.45 -14.16
N ASP A 97 13.19 19.09 -14.42
CA ASP A 97 12.48 20.03 -13.56
C ASP A 97 11.44 19.37 -12.63
N MET A 98 11.22 18.06 -12.76
CA MET A 98 10.24 17.35 -11.93
C MET A 98 10.65 17.39 -10.46
N LYS A 99 9.81 18.01 -9.63
CA LYS A 99 10.02 18.06 -8.18
C LYS A 99 9.91 16.65 -7.58
N ARG A 100 10.97 16.17 -6.90
CA ARG A 100 11.00 14.84 -6.25
C ARG A 100 11.07 14.89 -4.73
N VAL A 101 11.39 16.04 -4.15
CA VAL A 101 11.24 16.31 -2.73
C VAL A 101 10.01 17.18 -2.56
N ILE A 102 8.94 16.63 -2.01
CA ILE A 102 7.65 17.31 -1.87
C ILE A 102 7.22 17.40 -0.42
N LYS A 103 6.32 18.33 -0.10
CA LYS A 103 5.63 18.38 1.18
C LYS A 103 4.20 17.85 1.02
N ALA A 104 3.90 16.74 1.68
CA ALA A 104 2.61 16.08 1.58
C ALA A 104 1.81 16.25 2.88
N ALA A 105 0.48 16.34 2.75
CA ALA A 105 -0.46 16.43 3.85
C ALA A 105 -1.47 15.28 3.87
N ALA A 106 -1.75 14.78 5.06
CA ALA A 106 -2.97 14.01 5.35
C ALA A 106 -3.84 14.82 6.31
N ILE A 107 -5.10 15.05 5.93
CA ILE A 107 -6.05 15.85 6.71
C ILE A 107 -7.11 14.92 7.26
N GLU A 108 -7.27 14.92 8.58
CA GLU A 108 -8.31 14.14 9.24
C GLU A 108 -9.72 14.67 8.93
N CYS A 109 -10.74 13.86 9.24
CA CYS A 109 -12.14 14.25 9.13
C CYS A 109 -12.40 15.66 9.70
N ASP A 110 -12.95 16.52 8.85
CA ASP A 110 -13.52 17.81 9.25
C ASP A 110 -14.79 18.06 8.45
N THR A 111 -15.94 17.94 9.11
CA THR A 111 -17.25 18.10 8.47
C THR A 111 -17.65 19.56 8.28
N ASN A 112 -16.93 20.50 8.90
CA ASN A 112 -17.14 21.93 8.68
C ASN A 112 -16.30 22.39 7.48
N MET A 113 -16.97 22.84 6.42
CA MET A 113 -16.30 23.25 5.19
C MET A 113 -15.37 24.47 5.40
N ASP A 114 -15.74 25.43 6.24
CA ASP A 114 -14.88 26.60 6.50
C ASP A 114 -13.58 26.18 7.20
N SER A 115 -13.69 25.35 8.23
CA SER A 115 -12.55 24.76 8.93
C SER A 115 -11.66 23.90 8.02
N LEU A 116 -12.26 23.09 7.14
CA LEU A 116 -11.52 22.30 6.14
C LEU A 116 -10.71 23.19 5.18
N ILE A 117 -11.35 24.26 4.70
CA ILE A 117 -10.74 25.25 3.81
C ILE A 117 -9.60 26.00 4.53
N GLU A 118 -9.75 26.34 5.81
CA GLU A 118 -8.67 26.91 6.64
C GLU A 118 -7.50 25.94 6.83
N LYS A 119 -7.78 24.64 7.02
CA LYS A 119 -6.76 23.59 7.08
C LYS A 119 -5.98 23.50 5.78
N LEU A 120 -6.66 23.53 4.62
CA LEU A 120 -5.99 23.58 3.30
C LEU A 120 -5.12 24.83 3.15
N ASP A 121 -5.58 26.00 3.59
CA ASP A 121 -4.77 27.23 3.57
C ASP A 121 -3.56 27.15 4.48
N SER A 122 -3.69 26.49 5.65
CA SER A 122 -2.56 26.27 6.54
C SER A 122 -1.48 25.36 5.91
N CYS A 123 -1.89 24.41 5.06
CA CYS A 123 -0.97 23.62 4.23
C CYS A 123 -0.33 24.48 3.14
N GLY A 124 -1.11 25.31 2.45
CA GLY A 124 -0.63 26.22 1.40
C GLY A 124 0.41 27.23 1.90
N LYS A 125 0.19 27.82 3.09
CA LYS A 125 1.17 28.69 3.77
C LYS A 125 2.52 28.02 4.04
N GLN A 126 2.54 26.69 4.06
CA GLN A 126 3.75 25.88 4.22
C GLN A 126 4.26 25.31 2.90
N SER A 127 3.74 25.76 1.75
CA SER A 127 4.09 25.27 0.41
C SER A 127 3.89 23.75 0.26
N CYS A 128 2.76 23.25 0.78
CA CYS A 128 2.35 21.88 0.59
C CYS A 128 2.05 21.59 -0.89
N ASP A 129 2.52 20.46 -1.40
CA ASP A 129 2.39 20.05 -2.80
C ASP A 129 1.16 19.19 -3.06
N ILE A 130 0.74 18.40 -2.07
CA ILE A 130 -0.44 17.53 -2.15
C ILE A 130 -1.11 17.37 -0.78
N ALA A 131 -2.43 17.46 -0.74
CA ALA A 131 -3.25 17.13 0.43
C ALA A 131 -4.24 15.99 0.12
N CYS A 132 -4.23 14.94 0.95
CA CYS A 132 -5.24 13.90 0.95
C CYS A 132 -6.29 14.20 2.03
N LEU A 133 -7.56 14.22 1.64
CA LEU A 133 -8.70 14.47 2.51
C LEU A 133 -9.40 13.16 2.91
N TRP A 134 -10.25 13.26 3.92
CA TRP A 134 -11.07 12.18 4.44
C TRP A 134 -12.11 11.66 3.44
N GLU A 135 -12.67 10.47 3.68
CA GLU A 135 -13.83 9.97 2.94
C GLU A 135 -15.10 10.63 3.49
N TYR A 136 -15.71 11.53 2.71
CA TYR A 136 -16.89 12.29 3.12
C TYR A 136 -18.19 11.62 2.67
N VAL A 137 -19.24 11.78 3.48
CA VAL A 137 -20.60 11.38 3.12
C VAL A 137 -21.50 12.62 3.23
N TRP A 138 -21.90 13.19 2.10
CA TRP A 138 -22.66 14.45 2.07
C TRP A 138 -24.18 14.28 1.99
N TYR A 139 -24.66 13.04 1.89
CA TYR A 139 -26.06 12.67 1.83
C TYR A 139 -26.25 11.27 2.42
N SER A 140 -27.49 10.91 2.77
CA SER A 140 -27.85 9.59 3.31
C SER A 140 -28.99 8.92 2.56
N SER A 141 -29.52 9.55 1.50
CA SER A 141 -30.56 8.98 0.65
C SER A 141 -30.51 9.52 -0.77
N ASP A 142 -31.16 8.80 -1.69
CA ASP A 142 -31.22 9.18 -3.09
C ASP A 142 -31.92 10.53 -3.32
N ALA A 143 -32.88 10.87 -2.46
CA ALA A 143 -33.58 12.15 -2.48
C ALA A 143 -32.67 13.30 -2.03
N GLU A 144 -31.78 13.04 -1.06
CA GLU A 144 -30.81 14.03 -0.59
C GLU A 144 -29.71 14.32 -1.61
N VAL A 145 -29.33 13.33 -2.44
CA VAL A 145 -28.40 13.56 -3.55
C VAL A 145 -28.92 14.68 -4.46
N GLU A 146 -30.20 14.62 -4.85
CA GLU A 146 -30.77 15.65 -5.73
C GLU A 146 -31.01 16.97 -5.02
N LYS A 147 -31.55 16.91 -3.80
CA LYS A 147 -31.79 18.11 -2.99
C LYS A 147 -30.52 18.91 -2.75
N ASN A 148 -29.38 18.23 -2.54
CA ASN A 148 -28.13 18.86 -2.14
C ASN A 148 -27.12 19.01 -3.30
N ARG A 149 -27.49 18.67 -4.53
CA ARG A 149 -26.56 18.68 -5.69
C ARG A 149 -25.81 19.99 -5.87
N GLU A 150 -26.52 21.12 -5.86
CA GLU A 150 -25.91 22.46 -5.99
C GLU A 150 -25.02 22.83 -4.81
N ARG A 151 -25.42 22.48 -3.57
CA ARG A 151 -24.58 22.67 -2.38
C ARG A 151 -23.27 21.86 -2.50
N ASN A 152 -23.37 20.60 -2.93
CA ASN A 152 -22.24 19.69 -3.06
C ASN A 152 -21.29 20.15 -4.18
N ARG A 153 -21.82 20.66 -5.31
CA ARG A 153 -21.03 21.39 -6.32
C ARG A 153 -20.31 22.59 -5.74
N GLY A 154 -21.01 23.39 -4.93
CA GLY A 154 -20.42 24.53 -4.23
C GLY A 154 -19.25 24.13 -3.32
N TYR A 155 -19.37 23.02 -2.58
CA TYR A 155 -18.28 22.48 -1.78
C TYR A 155 -17.08 22.04 -2.62
N LEU A 156 -17.30 21.33 -3.73
CA LEU A 156 -16.22 20.98 -4.65
C LEU A 156 -15.54 22.21 -5.25
N GLY A 157 -16.32 23.23 -5.65
CA GLY A 157 -15.80 24.50 -6.16
C GLY A 157 -14.93 25.23 -5.13
N ARG A 158 -15.34 25.24 -3.85
CA ARG A 158 -14.53 25.81 -2.77
C ARG A 158 -13.20 25.09 -2.57
N ILE A 159 -13.19 23.76 -2.69
CA ILE A 159 -11.99 22.94 -2.57
C ILE A 159 -11.06 23.14 -3.78
N ALA A 160 -11.61 23.19 -4.99
CA ALA A 160 -10.88 23.50 -6.22
C ALA A 160 -10.23 24.90 -6.16
N GLU A 161 -10.97 25.92 -5.70
CA GLU A 161 -10.42 27.26 -5.50
C GLU A 161 -9.35 27.30 -4.39
N ALA A 162 -9.49 26.47 -3.35
CA ALA A 162 -8.44 26.30 -2.34
C ALA A 162 -7.19 25.63 -2.92
N ALA A 163 -7.33 24.61 -3.77
CA ALA A 163 -6.22 23.98 -4.48
C ALA A 163 -5.48 25.00 -5.35
N LYS A 164 -6.23 25.78 -6.13
CA LYS A 164 -5.71 26.85 -6.99
C LYS A 164 -4.96 27.93 -6.22
N ARG A 165 -5.59 28.55 -5.23
CA ARG A 165 -4.97 29.68 -4.50
C ARG A 165 -3.73 29.26 -3.72
N ASN A 166 -3.69 28.02 -3.24
CA ASN A 166 -2.56 27.46 -2.50
C ASN A 166 -1.52 26.79 -3.41
N GLN A 167 -1.76 26.74 -4.72
CA GLN A 167 -0.91 26.06 -5.71
C GLN A 167 -0.61 24.62 -5.29
N MET A 168 -1.62 23.87 -4.85
CA MET A 168 -1.49 22.56 -4.21
C MET A 168 -2.42 21.55 -4.87
N ASN A 169 -1.96 20.32 -5.09
CA ASN A 169 -2.83 19.24 -5.55
C ASN A 169 -3.72 18.76 -4.38
N VAL A 170 -5.00 18.44 -4.63
CA VAL A 170 -5.93 18.00 -3.57
C VAL A 170 -6.67 16.75 -4.00
N VAL A 171 -6.69 15.74 -3.13
CA VAL A 171 -7.47 14.51 -3.31
C VAL A 171 -8.61 14.51 -2.31
N ILE A 172 -9.85 14.58 -2.80
CA ILE A 172 -11.06 14.37 -2.00
C ILE A 172 -11.71 13.06 -2.41
N ALA A 173 -12.35 12.36 -1.48
CA ALA A 173 -13.18 11.21 -1.83
C ALA A 173 -14.42 11.05 -0.96
N GLY A 174 -15.31 10.19 -1.42
CA GLY A 174 -16.50 9.74 -0.71
C GLY A 174 -17.76 9.90 -1.56
N GLU A 175 -18.89 9.99 -0.87
CA GLU A 175 -20.21 10.21 -1.43
C GLU A 175 -20.45 11.72 -1.59
N LEU A 176 -20.03 12.24 -2.76
CA LEU A 176 -19.84 13.68 -3.02
C LEU A 176 -21.01 14.31 -3.79
N GLU A 177 -20.84 14.57 -5.09
CA GLU A 177 -21.83 15.29 -5.92
C GLU A 177 -22.74 14.33 -6.70
N ARG A 178 -22.16 13.29 -7.31
CA ARG A 178 -22.84 12.45 -8.30
C ARG A 178 -23.69 11.33 -7.71
N GLY A 179 -23.66 11.13 -6.40
CA GLY A 179 -24.31 10.00 -5.75
C GLY A 179 -23.40 8.77 -5.60
N PHE A 180 -22.26 8.73 -6.29
CA PHE A 180 -21.28 7.65 -6.20
C PHE A 180 -20.26 7.89 -5.08
N ASN A 181 -19.78 6.81 -4.47
CA ASN A 181 -18.54 6.87 -3.70
C ASN A 181 -17.36 6.95 -4.69
N GLU A 182 -16.79 8.14 -4.84
CA GLU A 182 -15.74 8.45 -5.80
C GLU A 182 -14.64 9.33 -5.17
N ALA A 183 -13.45 9.29 -5.72
CA ALA A 183 -12.39 10.25 -5.48
C ALA A 183 -12.26 11.22 -6.66
N ILE A 184 -11.91 12.46 -6.37
CA ILE A 184 -11.64 13.53 -7.34
C ILE A 184 -10.26 14.08 -7.03
N VAL A 185 -9.43 14.22 -8.06
CA VAL A 185 -8.09 14.80 -7.96
C VAL A 185 -8.09 16.19 -8.60
N PHE A 186 -7.81 17.21 -7.82
CA PHE A 186 -7.60 18.58 -8.30
C PHE A 186 -6.11 18.88 -8.42
N ASP A 187 -5.70 19.52 -9.51
CA ASP A 187 -4.34 20.02 -9.69
C ASP A 187 -4.11 21.38 -9.01
N ARG A 188 -2.90 21.91 -9.17
CA ARG A 188 -2.50 23.21 -8.62
C ARG A 188 -3.22 24.41 -9.23
N GLN A 189 -3.92 24.23 -10.35
CA GLN A 189 -4.75 25.25 -10.99
C GLN A 189 -6.21 25.15 -10.55
N GLY A 190 -6.54 24.18 -9.69
CA GLY A 190 -7.90 23.87 -9.28
C GLY A 190 -8.69 23.08 -10.32
N GLN A 191 -8.02 22.57 -11.36
CA GLN A 191 -8.68 21.79 -12.41
C GLN A 191 -8.77 20.31 -12.01
N GLU A 192 -9.87 19.68 -12.40
CA GLU A 192 -10.05 18.25 -12.18
C GLU A 192 -9.15 17.44 -13.13
N VAL A 193 -8.18 16.72 -12.56
CA VAL A 193 -7.30 15.79 -13.29
C VAL A 193 -8.07 14.53 -13.67
N GLY A 194 -8.98 14.08 -12.80
CA GLY A 194 -9.86 12.95 -13.05
C GLY A 194 -10.55 12.42 -11.80
N ARG A 195 -11.33 11.34 -12.00
CA ARG A 195 -12.10 10.66 -10.95
C ARG A 195 -11.82 9.17 -10.88
N TYR A 196 -11.97 8.62 -9.69
CA TYR A 196 -11.92 7.20 -9.40
C TYR A 196 -13.20 6.79 -8.67
N THR A 197 -13.96 5.82 -9.20
CA THR A 197 -15.12 5.26 -8.48
C THR A 197 -14.67 4.08 -7.63
N LYS A 198 -15.09 4.03 -6.36
CA LYS A 198 -14.72 2.98 -5.40
C LYS A 198 -15.09 1.60 -5.94
N ILE A 199 -14.14 0.66 -5.88
CA ILE A 199 -14.31 -0.70 -6.41
C ILE A 199 -15.06 -1.56 -5.39
N ILE A 200 -14.70 -1.52 -4.12
CA ILE A 200 -15.38 -2.28 -3.07
C ILE A 200 -16.41 -1.39 -2.40
N GLN A 201 -17.61 -1.34 -3.00
CA GLN A 201 -18.71 -0.53 -2.48
C GLN A 201 -19.31 -1.11 -1.19
N THR A 202 -19.51 -0.24 -0.21
CA THR A 202 -20.19 -0.53 1.07
C THR A 202 -21.60 0.07 1.15
N THR A 203 -21.97 0.93 0.19
CA THR A 203 -23.32 1.50 0.06
C THR A 203 -24.32 0.44 -0.41
N ALA A 204 -25.60 0.59 -0.05
CA ALA A 204 -26.66 -0.36 -0.40
C ALA A 204 -26.82 -0.47 -1.93
N LYS A 205 -26.84 -1.71 -2.43
CA LYS A 205 -27.07 -2.03 -3.86
C LYS A 205 -28.41 -1.51 -4.41
N GLU A 206 -29.33 -1.15 -3.52
CA GLU A 206 -30.67 -0.67 -3.85
C GLU A 206 -30.72 0.84 -4.17
N SER A 207 -29.66 1.60 -3.90
CA SER A 207 -29.58 3.02 -4.30
C SER A 207 -29.50 3.15 -5.83
N LYS A 208 -30.24 4.09 -6.41
CA LYS A 208 -30.14 4.41 -7.85
C LYS A 208 -28.78 5.00 -8.25
N TYR A 209 -28.01 5.45 -7.26
CA TYR A 209 -26.62 5.90 -7.44
C TYR A 209 -25.61 4.84 -7.01
N TYR A 210 -26.00 3.58 -6.88
CA TYR A 210 -25.01 2.53 -6.71
C TYR A 210 -24.24 2.35 -8.03
N GLN A 211 -22.96 2.75 -8.05
CA GLN A 211 -22.03 2.45 -9.15
C GLN A 211 -20.71 1.93 -8.59
N LYS A 212 -20.36 0.70 -8.98
CA LYS A 212 -19.09 0.09 -8.66
C LYS A 212 -18.02 0.55 -9.67
N GLY A 213 -16.83 0.89 -9.19
CA GLY A 213 -15.67 1.10 -10.04
C GLY A 213 -15.15 -0.19 -10.68
N ASP A 214 -14.47 -0.04 -11.81
CA ASP A 214 -13.88 -1.11 -12.61
C ASP A 214 -12.41 -0.87 -12.96
N LYS A 215 -11.81 0.23 -12.46
CA LYS A 215 -10.43 0.65 -12.74
C LYS A 215 -9.77 1.17 -11.47
N VAL A 216 -8.50 0.81 -11.26
CA VAL A 216 -7.70 1.37 -10.17
C VAL A 216 -7.39 2.84 -10.45
N GLY A 217 -7.60 3.71 -9.45
CA GLY A 217 -7.45 5.16 -9.60
C GLY A 217 -5.98 5.58 -9.67
N ILE A 218 -5.42 5.69 -10.88
CA ILE A 218 -4.02 6.07 -11.12
C ILE A 218 -3.98 7.41 -11.87
N PHE A 219 -3.24 8.37 -11.34
CA PHE A 219 -3.18 9.73 -11.88
C PHE A 219 -1.75 10.26 -11.92
N ASP A 220 -1.42 11.02 -12.95
CA ASP A 220 -0.12 11.66 -13.10
C ASP A 220 -0.22 13.15 -12.71
N LEU A 221 0.56 13.57 -11.71
CA LEU A 221 0.66 14.96 -11.22
C LEU A 221 2.03 15.56 -11.54
N ASP A 222 2.22 16.87 -11.38
CA ASP A 222 3.47 17.57 -11.72
C ASP A 222 4.75 16.95 -11.11
N PHE A 223 4.66 16.36 -9.90
CA PHE A 223 5.81 15.78 -9.19
C PHE A 223 5.99 14.26 -9.39
N GLY A 224 4.98 13.54 -9.88
CA GLY A 224 4.99 12.08 -9.88
C GLY A 224 3.62 11.44 -10.05
N ARG A 225 3.58 10.12 -9.92
CA ARG A 225 2.35 9.33 -10.10
C ARG A 225 1.69 9.05 -8.76
N ILE A 226 0.39 9.26 -8.65
CA ILE A 226 -0.39 8.90 -7.48
C ILE A 226 -1.37 7.77 -7.78
N GLY A 227 -1.71 7.01 -6.76
CA GLY A 227 -2.85 6.10 -6.75
C GLY A 227 -3.88 6.54 -5.71
N VAL A 228 -5.13 6.18 -5.89
CA VAL A 228 -6.20 6.40 -4.91
C VAL A 228 -6.97 5.10 -4.69
N LYS A 229 -7.18 4.74 -3.42
CA LYS A 229 -8.12 3.69 -3.00
C LYS A 229 -8.97 4.24 -1.85
N ILE A 230 -10.22 3.82 -1.72
CA ILE A 230 -11.15 4.40 -0.75
C ILE A 230 -11.61 3.33 0.24
N CYS A 231 -11.36 3.56 1.53
CA CYS A 231 -11.92 2.78 2.65
C CYS A 231 -11.94 1.26 2.39
N ALA A 232 -13.10 0.65 2.17
CA ALA A 232 -13.26 -0.79 1.95
C ALA A 232 -12.43 -1.39 0.80
N ASP A 233 -11.90 -0.57 -0.12
CA ASP A 233 -10.91 -1.01 -1.10
C ASP A 233 -9.65 -1.61 -0.45
N VAL A 234 -9.35 -1.28 0.81
CA VAL A 234 -8.27 -1.89 1.60
C VAL A 234 -8.39 -3.41 1.76
N GLY A 235 -9.60 -3.96 1.58
CA GLY A 235 -9.84 -5.40 1.55
C GLY A 235 -9.35 -6.09 0.27
N ALA A 236 -9.12 -5.33 -0.82
CA ALA A 236 -8.69 -5.85 -2.11
C ALA A 236 -7.21 -5.55 -2.35
N HIS A 237 -6.35 -6.48 -1.94
CA HIS A 237 -4.89 -6.38 -2.14
C HIS A 237 -4.46 -6.22 -3.61
N GLU A 238 -5.31 -6.65 -4.54
CA GLU A 238 -5.13 -6.50 -5.98
C GLU A 238 -5.06 -5.03 -6.39
N ILE A 239 -5.78 -4.12 -5.72
CA ILE A 239 -5.75 -2.68 -5.98
C ILE A 239 -4.36 -2.13 -5.67
N ASP A 240 -3.82 -2.46 -4.49
CA ASP A 240 -2.46 -2.09 -4.09
C ASP A 240 -1.41 -2.66 -5.05
N ARG A 241 -1.59 -3.92 -5.47
CA ARG A 241 -0.69 -4.56 -6.41
C ARG A 241 -0.69 -3.85 -7.76
N VAL A 242 -1.86 -3.58 -8.34
CA VAL A 242 -1.97 -2.84 -9.61
C VAL A 242 -1.32 -1.46 -9.49
N ALA A 243 -1.53 -0.75 -8.38
CA ALA A 243 -0.84 0.53 -8.12
C ALA A 243 0.69 0.38 -8.11
N GLY A 244 1.23 -0.66 -7.44
CA GLY A 244 2.65 -0.97 -7.46
C GLY A 244 3.20 -1.30 -8.85
N LEU A 245 2.44 -2.04 -9.67
CA LEU A 245 2.79 -2.36 -11.06
C LEU A 245 2.77 -1.12 -11.97
N HIS A 246 1.92 -0.13 -11.67
CA HIS A 246 1.95 1.19 -12.29
C HIS A 246 3.06 2.11 -11.77
N GLN A 247 3.86 1.62 -10.81
CA GLN A 247 4.98 2.33 -10.20
C GLN A 247 4.56 3.64 -9.51
N VAL A 248 3.37 3.63 -8.91
CA VAL A 248 2.84 4.74 -8.11
C VAL A 248 3.88 5.22 -7.08
N ASP A 249 4.06 6.54 -7.01
CA ASP A 249 4.92 7.15 -6.01
C ASP A 249 4.21 7.28 -4.66
N ILE A 250 2.95 7.73 -4.67
CA ILE A 250 2.12 7.97 -3.47
C ILE A 250 0.74 7.32 -3.66
N LEU A 251 0.32 6.51 -2.70
CA LEU A 251 -1.07 6.04 -2.59
C LEU A 251 -1.84 6.93 -1.59
N CYS A 252 -2.96 7.50 -2.01
CA CYS A 252 -3.89 8.22 -1.16
C CYS A 252 -5.01 7.28 -0.68
N LEU A 253 -5.26 7.27 0.62
CA LEU A 253 -6.30 6.48 1.29
C LEU A 253 -7.22 7.37 2.13
N PRO A 254 -8.26 7.97 1.52
CA PRO A 254 -9.41 8.49 2.24
C PRO A 254 -10.23 7.34 2.85
N THR A 255 -10.55 7.42 4.14
CA THR A 255 -11.22 6.30 4.82
C THR A 255 -12.05 6.69 6.04
N GLN A 256 -13.23 6.09 6.18
CA GLN A 256 -14.11 6.17 7.35
C GLN A 256 -14.10 4.87 8.20
N ASP A 257 -12.97 4.15 8.24
CA ASP A 257 -12.85 2.95 9.06
C ASP A 257 -12.94 3.23 10.58
N ALA A 258 -13.59 2.30 11.28
CA ALA A 258 -13.84 2.32 12.71
C ALA A 258 -13.94 0.88 13.25
N GLY A 259 -13.93 0.72 14.58
CA GLY A 259 -14.03 -0.59 15.23
C GLY A 259 -12.94 -0.89 16.27
N PRO A 260 -12.96 -2.10 16.87
CA PRO A 260 -12.11 -2.43 18.02
C PRO A 260 -10.71 -3.03 17.71
N TYR A 261 -10.18 -2.95 16.48
CA TYR A 261 -8.95 -3.65 16.07
C TYR A 261 -8.02 -2.78 15.20
N SER A 262 -7.72 -1.57 15.66
CA SER A 262 -6.99 -0.59 14.86
C SER A 262 -5.54 -1.00 14.54
N GLU A 263 -4.90 -1.85 15.36
CA GLU A 263 -3.52 -2.30 15.12
C GLU A 263 -3.36 -3.03 13.78
N TYR A 264 -4.39 -3.76 13.34
CA TYR A 264 -4.40 -4.46 12.05
C TYR A 264 -4.34 -3.51 10.86
N ILE A 265 -4.88 -2.30 11.00
CA ILE A 265 -4.85 -1.28 9.95
C ILE A 265 -3.42 -0.86 9.70
N ARG A 266 -2.70 -0.48 10.75
CA ARG A 266 -1.31 -0.02 10.61
C ARG A 266 -0.41 -1.14 10.09
N LEU A 267 -0.57 -2.37 10.58
CA LEU A 267 0.18 -3.53 10.06
C LEU A 267 -0.14 -3.80 8.59
N ARG A 268 -1.41 -3.79 8.19
CA ARG A 268 -1.82 -3.95 6.80
C ARG A 268 -1.15 -2.89 5.93
N GLU A 269 -1.33 -1.61 6.25
CA GLU A 269 -0.78 -0.52 5.43
C GLU A 269 0.76 -0.55 5.36
N ALA A 270 1.44 -0.88 6.46
CA ALA A 270 2.91 -1.03 6.47
C ALA A 270 3.38 -2.08 5.48
N HIS A 271 2.78 -3.27 5.49
CA HIS A 271 3.13 -4.32 4.53
C HIS A 271 2.80 -3.91 3.08
N ARG A 272 1.69 -3.21 2.85
CA ARG A 272 1.33 -2.74 1.49
C ARG A 272 2.30 -1.70 0.95
N CYS A 273 2.80 -0.79 1.79
CA CYS A 273 3.83 0.18 1.42
C CYS A 273 5.14 -0.52 1.04
N ILE A 274 5.56 -1.54 1.80
CA ILE A 274 6.77 -2.31 1.56
C ILE A 274 6.66 -3.11 0.25
N ASP A 275 5.58 -3.87 0.08
CA ASP A 275 5.41 -4.78 -1.07
C ASP A 275 5.34 -4.05 -2.41
N ASN A 276 4.75 -2.86 -2.42
CA ASN A 276 4.51 -2.08 -3.64
C ASN A 276 5.47 -0.90 -3.78
N GLY A 277 6.23 -0.61 -2.73
CA GLY A 277 7.23 0.45 -2.69
C GLY A 277 6.64 1.82 -2.97
N TYR A 278 5.53 2.21 -2.34
CA TYR A 278 4.91 3.54 -2.43
C TYR A 278 4.90 4.24 -1.06
N PHE A 279 4.77 5.57 -1.06
CA PHE A 279 4.38 6.33 0.14
C PHE A 279 2.87 6.27 0.32
N LEU A 280 2.36 6.33 1.55
CA LEU A 280 0.92 6.35 1.82
C LEU A 280 0.52 7.65 2.52
N LEU A 281 -0.51 8.31 1.99
CA LEU A 281 -1.24 9.38 2.66
C LEU A 281 -2.59 8.84 3.10
N ARG A 282 -2.71 8.49 4.37
CA ARG A 282 -3.97 8.02 4.93
C ARG A 282 -4.69 9.16 5.64
N ALA A 283 -5.89 9.46 5.17
CA ALA A 283 -6.77 10.46 5.76
C ALA A 283 -7.98 9.76 6.39
N ALA A 284 -7.97 9.69 7.72
CA ALA A 284 -9.01 9.03 8.52
C ALA A 284 -9.64 10.00 9.52
N GLY A 285 -10.72 9.58 10.19
CA GLY A 285 -11.27 10.34 11.32
C GLY A 285 -10.38 10.26 12.56
N GLY A 286 -10.75 10.98 13.62
CA GLY A 286 -10.03 10.96 14.91
C GLY A 286 -10.23 9.69 15.75
N GLY A 287 -11.22 8.85 15.39
CA GLY A 287 -11.42 7.50 15.88
C GLY A 287 -11.51 7.30 17.40
N GLY A 288 -11.86 6.08 17.81
CA GLY A 288 -11.81 5.66 19.22
C GLY A 288 -10.47 5.07 19.66
N GLN A 289 -9.60 4.72 18.70
CA GLN A 289 -8.37 3.96 18.92
C GLN A 289 -7.17 4.59 18.21
N THR A 290 -5.96 4.25 18.64
CA THR A 290 -4.72 4.92 18.26
C THR A 290 -4.39 4.85 16.77
N ASP A 291 -4.77 3.78 16.06
CA ASP A 291 -4.46 3.64 14.63
C ASP A 291 -5.65 4.00 13.72
N HIS A 292 -6.77 4.44 14.32
CA HIS A 292 -7.88 5.12 13.62
C HIS A 292 -7.61 6.62 13.52
N ARG A 293 -6.50 6.98 12.88
CA ARG A 293 -6.09 8.36 12.67
C ARG A 293 -5.49 8.54 11.29
N ALA A 294 -5.45 9.78 10.84
CA ALA A 294 -4.66 10.15 9.68
C ALA A 294 -3.16 9.97 9.98
N TYR A 295 -2.39 9.54 8.98
CA TYR A 295 -0.94 9.43 9.03
C TYR A 295 -0.30 9.38 7.64
N ILE A 296 0.99 9.67 7.60
CA ILE A 296 1.84 9.53 6.42
C ILE A 296 2.84 8.42 6.69
N MET A 297 2.99 7.50 5.74
CA MET A 297 3.89 6.35 5.83
C MET A 297 4.83 6.29 4.63
N ASP A 298 6.06 5.85 4.85
CA ASP A 298 7.07 5.68 3.82
C ASP A 298 7.07 4.25 3.23
N PRO A 299 7.85 4.00 2.15
CA PRO A 299 7.93 2.68 1.55
C PRO A 299 8.67 1.63 2.41
N TRP A 300 9.18 1.97 3.61
CA TRP A 300 9.64 1.00 4.61
C TRP A 300 8.53 0.58 5.58
N GLY A 301 7.32 1.09 5.40
CA GLY A 301 6.21 0.88 6.32
C GLY A 301 6.30 1.72 7.59
N MET A 302 7.19 2.73 7.63
CA MET A 302 7.40 3.58 8.79
C MET A 302 6.50 4.80 8.75
N VAL A 303 5.88 5.13 9.88
CA VAL A 303 5.03 6.32 10.03
C VAL A 303 5.93 7.54 10.18
N LEU A 304 5.84 8.47 9.22
CA LEU A 304 6.60 9.72 9.20
C LEU A 304 5.91 10.85 9.98
N GLY A 305 4.59 10.77 10.12
CA GLY A 305 3.78 11.72 10.87
C GLY A 305 2.37 11.17 11.07
N ALA A 306 1.76 11.46 12.21
CA ALA A 306 0.41 10.98 12.55
C ALA A 306 -0.33 11.97 13.44
N GLY A 307 -1.65 11.96 13.38
CA GLY A 307 -2.50 12.74 14.29
C GLY A 307 -2.37 12.25 15.73
N GLN A 308 -2.68 13.09 16.70
CA GLN A 308 -2.82 12.68 18.09
C GLN A 308 -4.23 12.15 18.35
N LEU A 309 -4.34 11.13 19.19
CA LEU A 309 -5.61 10.56 19.59
C LEU A 309 -6.40 11.57 20.43
N ARG A 310 -7.71 11.70 20.20
CA ARG A 310 -8.64 12.57 20.96
C ARG A 310 -8.20 14.04 21.03
N THR A 311 -7.56 14.53 19.97
CA THR A 311 -7.12 15.91 19.84
C THR A 311 -7.67 16.49 18.54
N ALA A 312 -7.95 17.81 18.52
CA ALA A 312 -8.24 18.51 17.27
C ALA A 312 -6.94 18.71 16.50
N ASN A 313 -6.64 17.83 15.55
CA ASN A 313 -5.34 17.87 14.88
C ASN A 313 -5.31 18.97 13.82
N ARG A 314 -4.12 19.59 13.73
CA ARG A 314 -3.72 20.31 12.52
C ARG A 314 -3.43 19.29 11.40
N PRO A 315 -3.39 19.72 10.13
CA PRO A 315 -2.94 18.86 9.04
C PRO A 315 -1.60 18.20 9.35
N ILE A 316 -1.49 16.90 9.07
CA ILE A 316 -0.25 16.16 9.25
C ILE A 316 0.59 16.42 8.01
N LEU A 317 1.66 17.18 8.18
CA LEU A 317 2.55 17.59 7.09
C LEU A 317 3.92 16.95 7.26
N THR A 318 4.47 16.42 6.17
CA THR A 318 5.85 15.95 6.16
C THR A 318 6.51 16.19 4.81
N THR A 319 7.82 16.41 4.82
CA THR A 319 8.63 16.51 3.60
C THR A 319 9.10 15.10 3.24
N ILE A 320 8.73 14.63 2.05
CA ILE A 320 9.10 13.31 1.52
C ILE A 320 9.98 13.45 0.29
N ASN A 321 11.06 12.68 0.25
CA ASN A 321 11.82 12.45 -0.98
C ASN A 321 11.24 11.22 -1.68
N LEU A 322 10.55 11.41 -2.79
CA LEU A 322 9.89 10.35 -3.57
C LEU A 322 10.88 9.33 -4.17
N ASP A 323 12.17 9.67 -4.20
CA ASP A 323 13.22 8.77 -4.65
C ASP A 323 13.91 8.04 -3.50
N ASN A 324 13.62 8.41 -2.25
CA ASN A 324 14.09 7.68 -1.08
C ASN A 324 13.23 6.43 -0.88
N ARG A 325 13.67 5.31 -1.46
CA ARG A 325 12.99 4.01 -1.42
C ARG A 325 13.93 2.92 -0.88
N PRO A 326 13.38 1.82 -0.32
CA PRO A 326 14.15 0.67 0.11
C PRO A 326 15.09 0.20 -0.98
N GLN A 327 16.35 0.00 -0.62
CA GLN A 327 17.35 -0.56 -1.51
C GLN A 327 17.37 -2.08 -1.35
N TYR A 328 17.57 -2.78 -2.46
CA TYR A 328 17.96 -4.17 -2.45
C TYR A 328 19.44 -4.28 -2.11
N TYR A 329 19.77 -5.15 -1.15
CA TYR A 329 21.14 -5.37 -0.70
C TYR A 329 21.57 -6.81 -0.99
N GLU A 330 22.77 -6.96 -1.51
CA GLU A 330 23.42 -8.26 -1.69
C GLU A 330 24.78 -8.27 -1.00
N TRP A 331 25.24 -9.46 -0.62
CA TRP A 331 26.65 -9.62 -0.26
C TRP A 331 27.55 -9.36 -1.49
N PRO A 332 28.69 -8.67 -1.31
CA PRO A 332 29.72 -8.52 -2.34
C PRO A 332 30.00 -9.82 -3.11
N GLU A 333 30.21 -9.71 -4.43
CA GLU A 333 30.27 -10.87 -5.32
C GLU A 333 31.40 -11.86 -4.97
N ASN A 334 32.54 -11.33 -4.54
CA ASN A 334 33.67 -12.11 -4.04
C ASN A 334 33.30 -12.97 -2.81
N LEU A 335 32.38 -12.50 -1.97
CA LEU A 335 31.87 -13.26 -0.82
C LEU A 335 30.81 -14.29 -1.24
N ARG A 336 29.92 -13.92 -2.16
CA ARG A 336 28.87 -14.83 -2.68
C ARG A 336 29.43 -16.04 -3.42
N LYS A 337 30.57 -15.89 -4.11
CA LYS A 337 31.23 -16.95 -4.89
C LYS A 337 32.24 -17.79 -4.07
N ALA A 338 32.46 -17.47 -2.80
CA ALA A 338 33.41 -18.21 -1.96
C ALA A 338 32.81 -19.54 -1.46
N LYS A 339 33.65 -20.57 -1.27
CA LYS A 339 33.24 -21.91 -0.82
C LYS A 339 32.70 -21.96 0.64
N ASN A 340 32.84 -20.89 1.42
CA ASN A 340 32.38 -20.82 2.83
C ASN A 340 32.00 -19.37 3.24
N PRO A 341 30.78 -18.89 2.91
CA PRO A 341 30.31 -17.51 3.16
C PRO A 341 30.28 -16.99 4.63
N VAL A 342 30.42 -17.83 5.65
CA VAL A 342 30.29 -17.49 7.09
C VAL A 342 31.66 -17.23 7.71
N LYS A 343 32.73 -17.79 7.14
CA LYS A 343 34.08 -17.69 7.72
C LYS A 343 35.07 -16.83 6.96
N HIS A 344 34.90 -16.48 5.67
CA HIS A 344 36.03 -15.85 4.95
C HIS A 344 35.72 -14.75 3.92
N GLY A 345 36.24 -13.56 4.26
CA GLY A 345 37.28 -12.79 3.54
C GLY A 345 38.29 -12.18 4.54
N ILE A 346 38.36 -12.77 5.75
CA ILE A 346 38.94 -12.22 6.97
C ILE A 346 39.80 -13.34 7.60
N PRO A 347 41.08 -13.12 7.92
CA PRO A 347 41.91 -14.06 8.67
C PRO A 347 41.25 -14.48 9.99
N VAL A 348 41.50 -15.70 10.48
CA VAL A 348 40.88 -16.22 11.73
C VAL A 348 41.10 -15.26 12.91
N GLU A 349 42.25 -14.58 12.90
CA GLU A 349 42.70 -13.57 13.87
C GLU A 349 41.82 -12.32 13.87
N GLU A 350 41.21 -11.98 12.73
CA GLU A 350 40.40 -10.79 12.50
C GLU A 350 38.89 -11.08 12.52
N GLN A 351 38.47 -12.35 12.54
CA GLN A 351 37.06 -12.74 12.49
C GLN A 351 36.22 -12.08 13.59
N ARG A 352 36.75 -11.93 14.81
CA ARG A 352 36.06 -11.23 15.91
C ARG A 352 35.87 -9.73 15.67
N LYS A 353 36.81 -9.06 14.99
CA LYS A 353 36.76 -7.62 14.66
C LYS A 353 35.90 -7.33 13.43
N ALA A 354 35.91 -8.21 12.44
CA ALA A 354 35.30 -7.95 11.14
C ALA A 354 33.97 -8.69 10.89
N MET A 355 33.59 -9.72 11.67
CA MET A 355 32.20 -10.23 11.68
C MET A 355 31.20 -9.19 12.20
N TYR A 356 31.61 -8.34 13.14
CA TYR A 356 30.79 -7.25 13.69
C TYR A 356 31.25 -5.86 13.22
N GLY A 357 32.25 -5.79 12.33
CA GLY A 357 32.89 -4.56 11.86
C GLY A 357 32.26 -3.97 10.60
N ARG A 358 32.58 -2.70 10.30
CA ARG A 358 32.11 -1.95 9.10
C ARG A 358 32.47 -2.60 7.75
N TYR A 359 33.35 -3.60 7.73
CA TYR A 359 33.98 -4.13 6.51
C TYR A 359 33.25 -5.32 5.86
N ASN A 360 32.23 -5.89 6.51
CA ASN A 360 31.49 -7.03 5.97
C ASN A 360 29.98 -6.81 6.06
N ARG A 361 29.45 -5.99 5.15
CA ARG A 361 28.02 -5.66 5.08
C ARG A 361 27.48 -5.91 3.67
N PRO A 362 26.20 -6.29 3.54
CA PRO A 362 25.52 -6.23 2.25
C PRO A 362 25.67 -4.83 1.63
N VAL A 363 25.89 -4.78 0.33
CA VAL A 363 26.00 -3.55 -0.45
C VAL A 363 24.70 -3.32 -1.22
N ALA A 364 24.26 -2.06 -1.31
CA ALA A 364 23.11 -1.71 -2.11
C ALA A 364 23.40 -2.05 -3.59
N LYS A 365 22.47 -2.76 -4.23
CA LYS A 365 22.54 -3.18 -5.63
C LYS A 365 21.48 -2.52 -6.52
N GLY A 366 20.55 -1.78 -5.92
CA GLY A 366 19.54 -1.00 -6.63
C GLY A 366 18.24 -0.85 -5.83
N ASP A 367 17.20 -0.37 -6.49
CA ASP A 367 15.86 -0.21 -5.92
C ASP A 367 15.19 -1.58 -5.66
N LEU A 368 14.76 -1.82 -4.42
CA LEU A 368 14.05 -3.05 -4.04
C LEU A 368 12.76 -3.24 -4.85
N ARG A 369 12.03 -2.17 -5.14
CA ARG A 369 10.80 -2.23 -5.94
C ARG A 369 11.09 -2.78 -7.33
N ALA A 370 12.19 -2.34 -7.96
CA ALA A 370 12.59 -2.83 -9.27
C ALA A 370 12.92 -4.34 -9.24
N VAL A 371 13.52 -4.82 -8.16
CA VAL A 371 13.80 -6.26 -7.97
C VAL A 371 12.50 -7.05 -7.80
N LEU A 372 11.60 -6.60 -6.92
CA LEU A 372 10.29 -7.24 -6.70
C LEU A 372 9.45 -7.32 -7.98
N LEU A 373 9.44 -6.23 -8.78
CA LEU A 373 8.73 -6.19 -10.06
C LEU A 373 9.32 -7.17 -11.09
N LYS A 374 10.65 -7.35 -11.11
CA LYS A 374 11.33 -8.31 -12.01
C LYS A 374 11.11 -9.78 -11.62
N GLN A 375 10.87 -10.05 -10.34
CA GLN A 375 10.64 -11.42 -9.84
C GLN A 375 9.22 -11.95 -10.11
N ARG A 376 8.35 -11.14 -10.72
CA ARG A 376 7.00 -11.56 -11.08
C ARG A 376 7.03 -12.77 -12.02
N ARG A 377 6.09 -13.68 -11.78
CA ARG A 377 5.86 -14.89 -12.58
C ARG A 377 4.42 -14.88 -13.13
N PRO A 378 4.05 -13.91 -13.99
CA PRO A 378 2.67 -13.72 -14.45
C PRO A 378 2.07 -14.98 -15.09
N GLU A 379 2.89 -15.83 -15.68
CA GLU A 379 2.49 -17.11 -16.28
C GLU A 379 1.93 -18.12 -15.28
N LEU A 380 2.25 -17.99 -13.98
CA LEU A 380 1.68 -18.85 -12.93
C LEU A 380 0.25 -18.44 -12.53
N TYR A 381 -0.16 -17.22 -12.90
CA TYR A 381 -1.43 -16.62 -12.49
C TYR A 381 -2.44 -16.51 -13.64
N ARG A 382 -2.12 -17.03 -14.84
CA ARG A 382 -3.05 -17.03 -15.97
C ARG A 382 -4.06 -18.14 -15.80
N ALA A 383 -5.31 -17.85 -16.13
CA ALA A 383 -6.33 -18.89 -16.25
C ALA A 383 -5.80 -20.02 -17.16
N GLN A 384 -5.84 -21.25 -16.66
CA GLN A 384 -5.52 -22.40 -17.50
C GLN A 384 -6.54 -22.46 -18.63
N LYS A 385 -6.08 -22.64 -19.88
CA LYS A 385 -7.00 -22.91 -20.98
C LYS A 385 -7.82 -24.15 -20.60
N PRO A 386 -9.15 -24.12 -20.75
CA PRO A 386 -9.97 -25.31 -20.49
C PRO A 386 -9.37 -26.47 -21.29
N LYS A 387 -9.09 -27.59 -20.62
CA LYS A 387 -8.67 -28.81 -21.31
C LYS A 387 -9.76 -29.12 -22.33
N ALA A 388 -9.38 -29.24 -23.59
CA ALA A 388 -10.29 -29.75 -24.63
C ALA A 388 -10.87 -31.07 -24.11
N GLN A 389 -12.20 -31.15 -24.05
CA GLN A 389 -12.92 -32.34 -23.62
C GLN A 389 -12.76 -33.47 -24.63
#